data_AF-A0A0A0BRY0-F1
#
_entry.id   AF-A0A0A0BRY0-F1
#
_cell.length_a   1.000
_cell.length_b   1.000
_cell.length_c   1.000
_cell.angle_alpha   90.00
_cell.angle_beta   90.00
_cell.angle_gamma   90.00
#
_symmetry.space_group_name_H-M   'P 1'
#
loop_
_entity.id
_entity.type
_entity.pdbx_description
1 polymer ?
#
loop_
_entity_poly.entity_id
_entity_poly.type
_entity_poly.pdbx_seq_one_letter_code
_entity_poly.pdbx_strand_id
1 'polypeptide(L)'
;MDTVRGEVDDVPGVSGWWVDEAEGRVVLGVAAGDDDGWGTCAALAEILDRAGAPYAFEVFPGPVEDAERRAVGFGEAWTDDGVLLVNAWSCNGEPEVTLLEETRDEIRLQITATVPAPGWPGDGCLDTVAVPLEQPVDDRTLTDATSGAAVPVELREPR
;
A
#
# COMPACT_ATOMS: atom_id res chain seq x y z
N MET A 1 14.41 0.65 28.00
CA MET A 1 13.42 0.37 26.94
C MET A 1 14.03 0.50 25.56
N ASP A 2 14.92 1.47 25.30
CA ASP A 2 15.54 1.64 23.98
C ASP A 2 16.33 0.43 23.46
N THR A 3 17.00 -0.32 24.33
CA THR A 3 17.70 -1.57 23.95
C THR A 3 16.73 -2.67 23.52
N VAL A 4 15.62 -2.82 24.24
CA VAL A 4 14.59 -3.83 23.93
C VAL A 4 13.88 -3.49 22.62
N ARG A 5 13.65 -2.19 22.38
CA ARG A 5 13.10 -1.70 21.11
C ARG A 5 13.97 -2.11 19.93
N GLY A 6 15.28 -1.88 20.01
CA GLY A 6 16.20 -2.28 18.94
C GLY A 6 16.18 -3.78 18.67
N GLU A 7 16.20 -4.62 19.72
CA GLU A 7 16.14 -6.08 19.57
C GLU A 7 14.81 -6.56 18.96
N VAL A 8 13.69 -5.90 19.28
CA VAL A 8 12.35 -6.20 18.74
C VAL A 8 12.23 -5.77 17.28
N ASP A 9 12.72 -4.57 16.94
CA ASP A 9 12.64 -4.01 15.58
C ASP A 9 13.45 -4.85 14.56
N ASP A 10 14.44 -5.63 15.03
CA ASP A 10 15.24 -6.53 14.21
C ASP A 10 14.60 -7.93 13.98
N VAL A 11 13.47 -8.24 14.62
CA VAL A 11 12.80 -9.54 14.46
C VAL A 11 11.92 -9.54 13.20
N PRO A 12 12.14 -10.46 12.23
CA PRO A 12 11.30 -10.57 11.05
C PRO A 12 9.83 -10.84 11.39
N GLY A 13 8.92 -10.17 10.69
CA GLY A 13 7.46 -10.34 10.88
C GLY A 13 6.83 -9.43 11.94
N VAL A 14 7.62 -8.59 12.61
CA VAL A 14 7.10 -7.48 13.43
C VAL A 14 6.67 -6.34 12.51
N SER A 15 5.42 -5.91 12.62
CA SER A 15 4.87 -4.77 11.87
C SER A 15 4.82 -3.47 12.66
N GLY A 16 4.92 -3.57 13.98
CA GLY A 16 4.87 -2.43 14.88
C GLY A 16 4.70 -2.86 16.32
N TRP A 17 4.86 -1.90 17.21
CA TRP A 17 4.59 -2.07 18.64
C TRP A 17 4.06 -0.78 19.25
N TRP A 18 3.27 -0.93 20.30
CA TRP A 18 2.72 0.19 21.06
C TRP A 18 2.61 -0.19 22.54
N VAL A 19 2.42 0.83 23.38
CA VAL A 19 2.21 0.63 24.82
C VAL A 19 0.71 0.66 25.09
N ASP A 20 0.20 -0.42 25.65
CA ASP A 20 -1.14 -0.50 26.23
C ASP A 20 -1.02 0.02 27.68
N GLU A 21 -1.25 1.33 27.85
CA GLU A 21 -1.13 2.00 29.14
C GLU A 21 -2.13 1.46 30.18
N ALA A 22 -3.29 0.97 29.73
CA ALA A 22 -4.33 0.47 30.62
C ALA A 22 -3.92 -0.84 31.31
N GLU A 23 -3.29 -1.75 30.56
CA GLU A 23 -2.81 -3.04 31.07
C GLU A 23 -1.32 -3.03 31.45
N GLY A 24 -0.62 -1.90 31.25
CA GLY A 24 0.79 -1.74 31.60
C GLY A 24 1.72 -2.69 30.82
N ARG A 25 1.41 -2.96 29.55
CA ARG A 25 2.13 -3.93 28.71
C ARG A 25 2.49 -3.36 27.35
N VAL A 26 3.45 -4.00 26.70
CA VAL A 26 3.77 -3.76 25.29
C VAL A 26 2.91 -4.68 24.41
N VAL A 27 2.30 -4.14 23.37
CA VAL A 27 1.60 -4.95 22.36
C VAL A 27 2.41 -4.90 21.08
N LEU A 28 2.66 -6.07 20.49
CA LEU A 28 3.39 -6.21 19.23
C LEU A 28 2.47 -6.78 18.17
N GLY A 29 2.43 -6.09 17.02
CA GLY A 29 1.76 -6.59 15.83
C GLY A 29 2.66 -7.59 15.12
N VAL A 30 2.22 -8.85 15.03
CA VAL A 30 2.95 -9.94 14.37
C VAL A 30 2.18 -10.45 13.15
N ALA A 31 2.86 -10.52 12.00
CA ALA A 31 2.32 -11.16 10.81
C ALA A 31 2.23 -12.68 11.02
N ALA A 32 1.10 -13.29 10.68
CA ALA A 32 0.88 -14.72 10.85
C ALA A 32 1.83 -15.60 10.02
N GLY A 33 2.12 -15.26 8.77
CA GLY A 33 2.89 -16.16 7.89
C GLY A 33 2.30 -17.58 7.80
N ASP A 34 3.15 -18.56 7.53
CA ASP A 34 2.76 -19.98 7.35
C ASP A 34 2.51 -20.72 8.68
N ASP A 35 2.96 -20.18 9.80
CA ASP A 35 2.92 -20.83 11.12
C ASP A 35 1.98 -20.14 12.13
N ASP A 36 1.02 -19.36 11.61
CA ASP A 36 0.08 -18.57 12.41
C ASP A 36 0.78 -17.62 13.42
N GLY A 37 1.98 -17.15 13.08
CA GLY A 37 2.78 -16.17 13.80
C GLY A 37 3.60 -16.78 14.93
N TRP A 38 3.57 -18.11 15.06
CA TRP A 38 4.11 -18.81 16.22
C TRP A 38 5.60 -18.59 16.40
N GLY A 39 6.41 -18.77 15.35
CA GLY A 39 7.86 -18.62 15.41
C GLY A 39 8.28 -17.21 15.82
N THR A 40 7.64 -16.20 15.23
CA THR A 40 7.89 -14.79 15.54
C THR A 40 7.47 -14.45 16.97
N CYS A 41 6.28 -14.89 17.40
CA CYS A 41 5.81 -14.68 18.78
C CYS A 41 6.73 -15.33 19.81
N ALA A 42 7.22 -16.55 19.54
CA ALA A 42 8.14 -17.25 20.44
C ALA A 42 9.47 -16.50 20.58
N ALA A 43 10.05 -16.01 19.49
CA ALA A 43 11.30 -15.24 19.52
C ALA A 43 11.14 -13.92 20.30
N LEU A 44 10.02 -13.22 20.10
CA LEU A 44 9.72 -11.97 20.81
C LEU A 44 9.47 -12.20 22.31
N ALA A 45 8.77 -13.28 22.65
CA ALA A 45 8.53 -13.67 24.05
C ALA A 45 9.84 -13.84 24.81
N GLU A 46 10.84 -14.52 24.21
CA GLU A 46 12.16 -14.68 24.84
C GLU A 46 12.90 -13.36 25.11
N ILE A 47 12.78 -12.37 24.21
CA ILE A 47 13.36 -11.04 24.37
C ILE A 47 12.66 -10.29 25.51
N LEU A 48 11.33 -10.30 25.51
CA LEU A 48 10.50 -9.53 26.44
C LEU A 48 10.53 -10.13 27.86
N ASP A 49 10.56 -11.46 27.97
CA ASP A 49 10.75 -12.18 29.23
C ASP A 49 12.10 -11.83 29.87
N ARG A 50 13.17 -11.79 29.07
CA ARG A 50 14.51 -11.39 29.54
C ARG A 50 14.53 -9.94 30.04
N ALA A 51 13.74 -9.08 29.42
CA ALA A 51 13.59 -7.69 29.82
C ALA A 51 12.65 -7.49 31.02
N GLY A 52 11.90 -8.52 31.44
CA GLY A 52 10.87 -8.42 32.47
C GLY A 52 9.71 -7.49 32.08
N ALA A 53 9.47 -7.31 30.78
CA ALA A 53 8.41 -6.45 30.27
C ALA A 53 7.13 -7.27 30.06
N PRO A 54 5.97 -6.89 30.63
CA PRO A 54 4.69 -7.51 30.28
C PRO A 54 4.36 -7.27 28.80
N TYR A 55 3.81 -8.28 28.12
CA TYR A 55 3.50 -8.18 26.70
C TYR A 55 2.22 -8.88 26.27
N ALA A 56 1.77 -8.53 25.07
CA ALA A 56 0.78 -9.26 24.29
C ALA A 56 1.16 -9.23 22.81
N PHE A 57 0.68 -10.22 22.07
CA PHE A 57 0.81 -10.27 20.62
C PHE A 57 -0.56 -10.07 19.99
N GLU A 58 -0.61 -9.18 19.01
CA GLU A 58 -1.70 -9.13 18.04
C GLU A 58 -1.22 -9.79 16.77
N VAL A 59 -1.58 -11.06 16.61
CA VAL A 59 -1.32 -11.79 15.36
C VAL A 59 -2.42 -11.39 14.39
N PHE A 60 -2.02 -10.67 13.35
CA PHE A 60 -2.86 -10.41 12.20
C PHE A 60 -2.36 -11.31 11.06
N PRO A 61 -3.25 -11.76 10.16
CA PRO A 61 -2.77 -12.46 9.00
C PRO A 61 -1.79 -11.49 8.30
N GLY A 62 -0.55 -11.88 8.00
CA GLY A 62 0.38 -10.93 7.39
C GLY A 62 -0.17 -10.46 6.04
N PRO A 63 0.47 -9.51 5.34
CA PRO A 63 0.43 -9.57 3.89
C PRO A 63 0.94 -10.98 3.53
N VAL A 64 -0.01 -11.88 3.28
CA VAL A 64 0.28 -13.25 2.86
C VAL A 64 1.10 -13.15 1.58
N GLU A 65 1.88 -14.18 1.30
CA GLU A 65 2.55 -14.40 0.00
C GLU A 65 1.59 -14.38 -1.22
N ASP A 66 0.30 -14.12 -0.99
CA ASP A 66 -0.78 -13.94 -1.96
C ASP A 66 -0.96 -12.47 -2.41
N ALA A 67 0.11 -11.67 -2.40
CA ALA A 67 0.08 -10.39 -3.08
C ALA A 67 0.04 -10.65 -4.59
N GLU A 68 -1.05 -10.22 -5.24
CA GLU A 68 -1.25 -10.46 -6.66
C GLU A 68 -0.97 -9.21 -7.45
N ARG A 69 -0.19 -9.35 -8.54
CA ARG A 69 -0.02 -8.27 -9.51
C ARG A 69 -1.17 -8.30 -10.51
N ARG A 70 -2.06 -7.31 -10.44
CA ARG A 70 -3.27 -7.23 -11.28
C ARG A 70 -3.60 -5.79 -11.69
N ALA A 71 -4.48 -5.66 -12.68
CA ALA A 71 -5.04 -4.37 -13.05
C ALA A 71 -5.83 -3.78 -11.87
N VAL A 72 -5.61 -2.50 -11.60
CA VAL A 72 -6.29 -1.73 -10.56
C VAL A 72 -7.01 -0.55 -11.19
N GLY A 73 -8.14 -0.18 -10.60
CA GLY A 73 -8.85 1.04 -10.98
C GLY A 73 -8.12 2.29 -10.49
N PHE A 74 -8.55 3.43 -11.00
CA PHE A 74 -8.13 4.75 -10.54
C PHE A 74 -9.31 5.71 -10.64
N GLY A 75 -9.30 6.77 -9.83
CA GLY A 75 -10.46 7.68 -9.72
C GLY A 75 -10.15 9.16 -9.68
N GLU A 76 -8.91 9.54 -9.40
CA GLU A 76 -8.47 10.94 -9.36
C GLU A 76 -7.29 11.12 -10.29
N ALA A 77 -7.33 12.19 -11.09
CA ALA A 77 -6.27 12.54 -12.01
C ALA A 77 -6.11 14.06 -12.10
N TRP A 78 -4.87 14.52 -12.25
CA TRP A 78 -4.57 15.94 -12.44
C TRP A 78 -3.31 16.13 -13.29
N THR A 79 -3.15 17.31 -13.89
CA THR A 79 -1.89 17.66 -14.56
C THR A 79 -0.98 18.48 -13.65
N ASP A 80 0.32 18.26 -13.72
CA ASP A 80 1.35 19.08 -13.08
C ASP A 80 2.56 19.19 -14.02
N ASP A 81 2.98 20.41 -14.37
CA ASP A 81 4.06 20.68 -15.33
C ASP A 81 3.97 19.87 -16.65
N GLY A 82 2.75 19.66 -17.15
CA GLY A 82 2.49 18.91 -18.39
C GLY A 82 2.55 17.39 -18.25
N VAL A 83 2.72 16.87 -17.04
CA VAL A 83 2.64 15.43 -16.71
C VAL A 83 1.24 15.12 -16.17
N LEU A 84 0.63 14.02 -16.62
CA LEU A 84 -0.60 13.51 -16.04
C LEU A 84 -0.25 12.67 -14.81
N LEU A 85 -0.82 13.03 -13.67
CA LEU A 85 -0.70 12.30 -12.41
C LEU A 85 -2.04 11.61 -12.11
N VAL A 86 -1.98 10.33 -11.74
CA VAL A 86 -3.17 9.50 -11.52
C VAL A 86 -3.04 8.74 -10.21
N ASN A 87 -4.08 8.77 -9.38
CA ASN A 87 -4.15 7.98 -8.14
C ASN A 87 -4.75 6.60 -8.41
N ALA A 88 -3.87 5.59 -8.40
CA ALA A 88 -4.25 4.19 -8.49
C ALA A 88 -4.76 3.67 -7.14
N TRP A 89 -5.74 2.78 -7.18
CA TRP A 89 -6.25 2.08 -6.00
C TRP A 89 -5.28 0.97 -5.57
N SER A 90 -4.17 1.39 -4.99
CA SER A 90 -3.14 0.53 -4.42
C SER A 90 -2.47 1.20 -3.22
N CYS A 91 -1.78 0.39 -2.42
CA CYS A 91 -1.14 0.85 -1.19
C CYS A 91 0.31 0.37 -1.14
N ASN A 92 1.26 1.24 -1.51
CA ASN A 92 2.64 0.86 -1.77
C ASN A 92 2.74 -0.32 -2.74
N GLY A 93 1.82 -0.38 -3.70
CA GLY A 93 1.66 -1.51 -4.62
C GLY A 93 2.58 -1.48 -5.84
N GLU A 94 3.52 -0.54 -5.87
CA GLU A 94 4.41 -0.32 -7.03
C GLU A 94 3.63 -0.23 -8.34
N PRO A 95 2.67 0.72 -8.43
CA PRO A 95 1.82 0.83 -9.60
C PRO A 95 2.63 1.24 -10.82
N GLU A 96 2.30 0.65 -11.97
CA GLU A 96 2.90 0.96 -13.25
C GLU A 96 1.84 1.03 -14.36
N VAL A 97 2.09 1.87 -15.35
CA VAL A 97 1.26 1.94 -16.55
C VAL A 97 1.52 0.70 -17.41
N THR A 98 0.50 -0.13 -17.61
CA THR A 98 0.59 -1.34 -18.45
C THR A 98 -0.13 -1.22 -19.79
N LEU A 99 -1.02 -0.24 -19.93
CA LEU A 99 -1.61 0.16 -21.20
C LEU A 99 -1.69 1.69 -21.24
N LEU A 100 -1.23 2.27 -22.34
CA LEU A 100 -1.44 3.68 -22.67
C LEU A 100 -1.74 3.77 -24.16
N GLU A 101 -2.98 4.10 -24.49
CA GLU A 101 -3.40 4.38 -25.85
C GLU A 101 -3.83 5.84 -25.93
N GLU A 102 -3.15 6.61 -26.78
CA GLU A 102 -3.44 8.02 -26.99
C GLU A 102 -4.01 8.24 -28.38
N THR A 103 -5.15 8.92 -28.43
CA THR A 103 -5.70 9.46 -29.66
C THR A 103 -5.82 10.97 -29.52
N ARG A 104 -6.38 11.61 -30.56
CA ARG A 104 -6.68 13.05 -30.52
C ARG A 104 -7.69 13.40 -29.43
N ASP A 105 -8.65 12.52 -29.15
CA ASP A 105 -9.83 12.85 -28.33
C ASP A 105 -9.90 12.02 -27.03
N GLU A 106 -9.09 10.97 -26.90
CA GLU A 106 -9.13 10.02 -25.79
C GLU A 106 -7.72 9.58 -25.35
N ILE A 107 -7.56 9.42 -24.04
CA ILE A 107 -6.44 8.74 -23.38
C ILE A 107 -7.04 7.52 -22.68
N ARG A 108 -6.65 6.32 -23.10
CA ARG A 108 -7.06 5.08 -22.44
C ARG A 108 -5.89 4.50 -21.66
N LEU A 109 -6.07 4.40 -20.34
CA LEU A 109 -5.01 4.07 -19.39
C LEU A 109 -5.37 2.80 -18.61
N GLN A 110 -4.42 1.90 -18.45
CA GLN A 110 -4.49 0.81 -17.48
C GLN A 110 -3.29 0.88 -16.55
N ILE A 111 -3.54 0.74 -15.25
CA ILE A 111 -2.51 0.65 -14.22
C ILE A 111 -2.54 -0.76 -13.63
N THR A 112 -1.37 -1.36 -13.48
CA THR A 112 -1.19 -2.61 -12.75
C THR A 112 -0.42 -2.32 -11.48
N ALA A 113 -0.87 -2.91 -10.37
CA ALA A 113 -0.18 -2.82 -9.10
C ALA A 113 -0.17 -4.19 -8.42
N THR A 114 0.77 -4.37 -7.51
CA THR A 114 0.75 -5.42 -6.51
C THR A 114 -0.27 -5.04 -5.45
N VAL A 115 -1.30 -5.85 -5.26
CA VAL A 115 -2.33 -5.60 -4.26
C VAL A 115 -2.47 -6.81 -3.33
N PRO A 116 -2.87 -6.59 -2.07
CA PRO A 116 -3.20 -7.69 -1.17
C PRO A 116 -4.25 -8.62 -1.77
N ALA A 117 -4.23 -9.88 -1.34
CA ALA A 117 -5.26 -10.86 -1.68
C ALA A 117 -6.67 -10.33 -1.37
N PRO A 118 -7.71 -10.76 -2.14
CA PRO A 118 -9.09 -10.38 -1.87
C PRO A 118 -9.49 -10.65 -0.40
N GLY A 119 -10.10 -9.65 0.26
CA GLY A 119 -10.51 -9.74 1.67
C GLY A 119 -9.60 -8.96 2.64
N TRP A 120 -8.50 -8.41 2.15
CA TRP A 120 -7.64 -7.49 2.88
C TRP A 120 -8.09 -6.02 2.77
N PRO A 121 -8.05 -5.23 3.84
CA PRO A 121 -8.26 -3.78 3.78
C PRO A 121 -7.05 -3.10 3.10
N GLY A 122 -6.94 -3.25 1.78
CA GLY A 122 -5.97 -2.54 0.94
C GLY A 122 -6.53 -1.29 0.26
N ASP A 123 -7.86 -1.16 0.23
CA ASP A 123 -8.55 -0.20 -0.64
C ASP A 123 -8.60 1.24 -0.10
N GLY A 124 -8.01 1.49 1.07
CA GLY A 124 -8.04 2.79 1.76
C GLY A 124 -6.89 3.74 1.43
N CYS A 125 -5.86 3.26 0.74
CA CYS A 125 -4.71 4.07 0.30
C CYS A 125 -4.72 4.26 -1.21
N LEU A 126 -3.97 5.26 -1.66
CA LEU A 126 -3.76 5.56 -3.07
C LEU A 126 -2.25 5.69 -3.34
N ASP A 127 -1.80 5.16 -4.47
CA ASP A 127 -0.45 5.41 -4.98
C ASP A 127 -0.55 6.30 -6.24
N THR A 128 0.27 7.34 -6.31
CA THR A 128 0.29 8.24 -7.47
C THR A 128 1.26 7.75 -8.54
N VAL A 129 0.79 7.67 -9.79
CA VAL A 129 1.58 7.32 -10.97
C VAL A 129 1.73 8.56 -11.87
N ALA A 130 2.95 8.82 -12.32
CA ALA A 130 3.22 9.79 -13.37
C ALA A 130 3.10 9.12 -14.75
N VAL A 131 2.22 9.66 -15.59
CA VAL A 131 1.94 9.19 -16.94
C VAL A 131 2.51 10.23 -17.92
N PRO A 132 3.61 9.91 -18.61
CA PRO A 132 4.11 10.75 -19.69
C PRO A 132 3.15 10.65 -20.87
N LEU A 133 2.65 11.78 -21.36
CA LEU A 133 1.74 11.83 -22.50
C LEU A 133 2.46 12.39 -23.73
N GLU A 134 2.10 11.90 -24.91
CA GLU A 134 2.60 12.43 -26.19
C GLU A 134 2.05 13.83 -26.51
N GLN A 135 0.85 14.13 -25.99
CA GLN A 135 0.16 15.42 -26.14
C GLN A 135 -0.35 15.91 -24.77
N PRO A 136 -0.68 17.20 -24.60
CA PRO A 136 -1.33 17.69 -23.38
C PRO A 136 -2.73 17.08 -23.18
N VAL A 137 -3.22 16.95 -21.94
CA VAL A 137 -4.55 16.37 -21.67
C VAL A 137 -5.67 17.20 -22.32
N ASP A 138 -5.65 18.53 -22.17
CA ASP A 138 -6.64 19.46 -22.71
C ASP A 138 -8.09 18.93 -22.63
N ASP A 139 -8.78 18.85 -23.77
CA ASP A 139 -10.18 18.39 -23.88
C ASP A 139 -10.30 16.85 -24.02
N ARG A 140 -9.21 16.10 -23.90
CA ARG A 140 -9.22 14.64 -24.09
C ARG A 140 -9.90 13.95 -22.91
N THR A 141 -10.68 12.92 -23.22
CA THR A 141 -11.29 12.08 -22.18
C THR A 141 -10.26 11.09 -21.66
N LEU A 142 -10.02 11.06 -20.35
CA LEU A 142 -9.27 9.98 -19.70
C LEU A 142 -10.23 8.84 -19.36
N THR A 143 -9.93 7.64 -19.87
CA THR A 143 -10.72 6.42 -19.64
C THR A 143 -9.88 5.38 -18.90
N ASP A 144 -10.38 4.87 -17.78
CA ASP A 144 -9.83 3.67 -17.13
C ASP A 144 -10.17 2.45 -17.98
N ALA A 145 -9.15 1.84 -18.58
CA ALA A 145 -9.30 0.68 -19.44
C ALA A 145 -9.84 -0.56 -18.70
N THR A 146 -9.66 -0.61 -17.37
CA THR A 146 -10.08 -1.73 -16.51
C THR A 146 -11.60 -1.74 -16.33
N SER A 147 -12.18 -0.58 -16.05
CA SER A 147 -13.61 -0.43 -15.77
C SER A 147 -14.41 0.14 -16.95
N GLY A 148 -13.75 0.80 -17.90
CA GLY A 148 -14.36 1.60 -18.96
C GLY A 148 -14.91 2.94 -18.47
N ALA A 149 -14.65 3.33 -17.23
CA ALA A 149 -15.14 4.58 -16.66
C ALA A 149 -14.32 5.78 -17.17
N ALA A 150 -15.03 6.88 -17.45
CA ALA A 150 -14.38 8.17 -17.67
C ALA A 150 -13.93 8.75 -16.33
N VAL A 151 -12.69 9.22 -16.26
CA VAL A 151 -12.07 9.79 -15.06
C VAL A 151 -11.86 11.29 -15.28
N PRO A 152 -12.43 12.16 -14.44
CA PRO A 152 -12.22 13.60 -14.56
C PRO A 152 -10.75 13.95 -14.30
N VAL A 153 -10.19 14.86 -15.11
CA VAL A 153 -8.83 15.38 -14.92
C VAL A 153 -8.90 16.83 -14.46
N GLU A 154 -8.28 17.12 -13.33
CA GLU A 154 -8.08 18.50 -12.84
C GLU A 154 -6.86 19.12 -13.54
N LEU A 155 -7.08 20.20 -14.31
CA LEU A 155 -5.98 20.97 -14.88
C LEU A 155 -5.42 21.91 -13.81
N ARG A 156 -4.19 21.66 -13.36
CA ARG A 156 -3.49 22.59 -12.45
C ARG A 156 -2.49 23.42 -13.24
N GLU A 157 -2.48 24.71 -12.95
CA GLU A 157 -1.49 25.63 -13.51
C GLU A 157 -0.12 25.39 -12.84
N PRO A 158 0.98 25.46 -13.61
CA PRO A 158 2.32 25.40 -13.03
C PRO A 158 2.50 26.56 -12.04
N ARG A 159 3.06 26.26 -10.87
CA ARG A 159 3.31 27.25 -9.81
C ARG A 159 4.54 28.12 -10.06
#